data_AF-A0A6I3FJY2-F1
#
_entry.id   AF-A0A6I3FJY2-F1
#
_cell.length_a   1.000
_cell.length_b   1.000
_cell.length_c   1.000
_cell.angle_alpha   90.00
_cell.angle_beta   90.00
_cell.angle_gamma   90.00
#
_symmetry.space_group_name_H-M   'P 1'
#
loop_
_entity.id
_entity.type
_entity.pdbx_description
1 polymer ?
#
loop_
_entity_poly.entity_id
_entity_poly.type
_entity_poly.pdbx_seq_one_letter_code
_entity_poly.pdbx_strand_id
1 'polypeptide(L)'
;MGQQRALFKKFLRKVNQMAKSKNDETIGYAQALEELEAILAELEENDVDVDKLATHVQRASQLIELCRDRIGNAKLKIEEVVKGLAQE
;
A
#
# COMPACT_ATOMS: atom_id res chain seq x y z
N MET A 1 -29.89 1.28 17.66
CA MET A 1 -28.41 1.13 17.59
C MET A 1 -27.89 0.24 16.44
N GLY A 2 -28.66 -0.70 15.88
CA GLY A 2 -28.17 -1.62 14.83
C GLY A 2 -27.91 -1.01 13.44
N GLN A 3 -28.64 0.06 13.07
CA GLN A 3 -28.60 0.64 11.73
C GLN A 3 -27.29 1.39 11.43
N GLN A 4 -26.71 2.08 12.42
CA GLN A 4 -25.43 2.80 12.25
C GLN A 4 -24.24 1.84 12.08
N ARG A 5 -24.22 0.71 12.80
CA ARG A 5 -23.19 -0.34 12.62
C ARG A 5 -23.25 -0.99 11.24
N ALA A 6 -24.46 -1.17 10.69
CA ALA A 6 -24.64 -1.71 9.35
C ALA A 6 -24.18 -0.72 8.27
N LEU A 7 -24.44 0.58 8.46
CA LEU A 7 -23.94 1.64 7.58
C LEU A 7 -22.41 1.75 7.63
N PHE A 8 -21.80 1.65 8.82
CA PHE A 8 -20.35 1.68 8.98
C PHE A 8 -19.66 0.45 8.35
N LYS A 9 -20.24 -0.76 8.51
CA LYS A 9 -19.74 -1.95 7.81
C LYS A 9 -19.88 -1.85 6.29
N LYS A 10 -20.97 -1.27 5.78
CA LYS A 10 -21.14 -0.99 4.35
C LYS A 10 -20.14 0.04 3.85
N PHE A 11 -19.86 1.07 4.64
CA PHE A 11 -18.83 2.07 4.35
C PHE A 11 -17.44 1.45 4.30
N LEU A 12 -17.03 0.69 5.32
CA LEU A 12 -15.75 -0.01 5.35
C LEU A 12 -15.60 -1.01 4.20
N ARG A 13 -16.68 -1.74 3.85
CA ARG A 13 -16.67 -2.65 2.71
C ARG A 13 -16.52 -1.88 1.39
N LYS A 14 -17.14 -0.71 1.26
CA LYS A 14 -17.03 0.14 0.07
C LYS A 14 -15.64 0.78 -0.07
N VAL A 15 -15.04 1.22 1.04
CA VAL A 15 -13.64 1.70 1.08
C VAL A 15 -12.68 0.58 0.68
N ASN A 16 -12.87 -0.62 1.22
CA ASN A 16 -12.09 -1.81 0.84
C ASN A 16 -12.33 -2.22 -0.63
N GLN A 17 -13.55 -2.06 -1.14
CA GLN A 17 -13.90 -2.40 -2.53
C GLN A 17 -13.41 -1.36 -3.55
N MET A 18 -13.33 -0.08 -3.16
CA MET A 18 -12.68 0.98 -3.95
C MET A 18 -11.17 0.76 -4.07
N ALA A 19 -10.51 0.25 -3.02
CA ALA A 19 -9.11 -0.16 -3.09
C ALA A 19 -8.88 -1.40 -3.99
N LYS A 20 -9.93 -2.20 -4.27
CA LYS A 20 -9.81 -3.49 -4.97
C LYS A 20 -10.26 -3.48 -6.44
N SER A 21 -10.86 -2.41 -6.95
CA SER A 21 -11.56 -2.43 -8.25
C SER A 21 -11.02 -1.48 -9.34
N LYS A 22 -9.72 -1.22 -9.38
CA LYS A 22 -9.07 -0.79 -10.63
C LYS A 22 -8.11 -1.89 -11.08
N ASN A 23 -8.38 -2.46 -12.25
CA ASN A 23 -7.45 -3.31 -12.99
C ASN A 23 -6.08 -2.64 -13.07
N ASP A 24 -5.03 -3.41 -12.79
CA ASP A 24 -3.69 -3.34 -13.41
C ASP A 24 -2.94 -2.00 -13.49
N GLU A 25 -3.10 -1.12 -12.51
CA GLU A 25 -2.16 -0.01 -12.24
C GLU A 25 -1.65 -0.04 -10.78
N THR A 26 -1.59 -1.22 -10.16
CA THR A 26 -0.76 -1.37 -8.96
C THR A 26 0.68 -1.22 -9.39
N ILE A 27 1.25 -0.04 -9.14
CA ILE A 27 2.67 0.23 -9.29
C ILE A 27 3.48 -0.97 -8.80
N GLY A 28 4.44 -1.42 -9.61
CA GLY A 28 5.36 -2.46 -9.20
C GLY A 28 6.17 -2.02 -7.99
N TYR A 29 6.74 -2.97 -7.24
CA TYR A 29 7.61 -2.65 -6.09
C TYR A 29 8.76 -1.71 -6.49
N ALA A 30 9.36 -1.93 -7.67
CA ALA A 30 10.40 -1.04 -8.19
C ALA A 30 9.89 0.39 -8.44
N GLN A 31 8.70 0.53 -9.02
CA GLN A 31 8.10 1.84 -9.27
C GLN A 31 7.68 2.54 -7.97
N ALA A 32 7.17 1.79 -6.99
CA ALA A 32 6.86 2.32 -5.66
C ALA A 32 8.13 2.80 -4.92
N LEU A 33 9.25 2.10 -5.12
CA LEU A 33 10.53 2.49 -4.56
C LEU A 33 11.09 3.75 -5.23
N GLU A 34 11.05 3.82 -6.56
CA GLU A 34 11.45 5.01 -7.33
C GLU A 34 10.62 6.24 -6.94
N GLU A 35 9.31 6.08 -6.74
CA GLU A 35 8.45 7.18 -6.28
C GLU A 35 8.76 7.59 -4.83
N LEU A 36 9.12 6.65 -3.95
CA LEU A 36 9.57 6.96 -2.59
C LEU A 36 10.88 7.76 -2.59
N GLU A 37 11.83 7.40 -3.46
CA GLU A 37 13.09 8.12 -3.62
C GLU A 37 12.86 9.56 -4.14
N ALA A 38 11.93 9.73 -5.09
CA ALA A 38 11.55 11.06 -5.58
C ALA A 38 10.91 11.90 -4.48
N ILE A 39 9.98 11.33 -3.70
CA ILE A 39 9.38 12.02 -2.54
C ILE A 39 10.45 12.41 -1.53
N LEU A 40 11.40 11.53 -1.23
CA LEU A 40 12.49 11.83 -0.31
C LEU A 40 13.35 12.99 -0.81
N ALA A 41 13.71 13.00 -2.09
CA ALA A 41 14.49 14.09 -2.69
C ALA A 41 13.74 15.42 -2.60
N GLU A 42 12.44 15.43 -2.89
CA GLU A 42 11.61 16.64 -2.78
C GLU A 42 11.53 17.13 -1.32
N LEU A 43 11.47 16.23 -0.33
CA LEU A 43 11.43 16.58 1.09
C LEU A 43 12.76 17.14 1.63
N GLU A 44 13.88 16.82 0.99
CA GLU A 44 15.21 17.30 1.35
C GLU A 44 15.53 18.69 0.76
N GLU A 45 14.69 19.20 -0.14
CA GLU A 45 14.85 20.56 -0.67
C GLU A 45 14.59 21.63 0.41
N ASN A 46 15.30 22.76 0.33
CA ASN A 46 15.29 23.79 1.37
C ASN A 46 13.99 24.64 1.40
N ASP A 47 13.10 24.50 0.42
CA ASP A 47 11.91 25.34 0.22
C ASP A 47 10.60 24.53 0.22
N VAL A 48 10.54 23.50 1.06
CA VAL A 48 9.36 22.63 1.15
C VAL A 48 8.27 23.29 2.00
N ASP A 49 7.15 23.62 1.34
CA ASP A 49 5.92 24.08 1.97
C ASP A 49 5.33 22.98 2.89
N VAL A 50 4.88 23.36 4.09
CA VAL A 50 4.30 22.45 5.09
C VAL A 50 3.07 21.70 4.57
N ASP A 51 2.28 22.32 3.69
CA ASP A 51 1.10 21.68 3.08
C ASP A 51 1.51 20.61 2.05
N LYS A 52 2.64 20.80 1.36
CA LYS A 52 3.25 19.78 0.50
C LYS A 52 3.81 18.64 1.34
N LEU A 53 4.48 18.95 2.45
CA LEU A 53 5.04 17.95 3.37
C LEU A 53 3.99 16.93 3.81
N ALA A 54 2.79 17.39 4.20
CA ALA A 54 1.69 16.51 4.61
C ALA A 54 1.22 15.59 3.47
N THR A 55 1.14 16.11 2.25
CA THR A 55 0.74 15.35 1.05
C THR A 55 1.79 14.28 0.71
N HIS A 56 3.06 14.65 0.73
CA HIS A 56 4.20 13.78 0.46
C HIS A 56 4.31 12.65 1.46
N VAL A 57 4.18 12.95 2.76
CA VAL A 57 4.18 11.94 3.82
C VAL A 57 2.98 10.99 3.68
N GLN A 58 1.79 11.51 3.37
CA GLN A 58 0.62 10.66 3.14
C GLN A 58 0.83 9.73 1.95
N ARG A 59 1.40 10.22 0.86
CA ARG A 59 1.71 9.41 -0.32
C ARG A 59 2.76 8.35 -0.02
N ALA A 60 3.87 8.72 0.63
CA ALA A 60 4.90 7.79 1.06
C ALA A 60 4.35 6.67 1.95
N SER A 61 3.44 7.00 2.88
CA SER A 61 2.78 6.00 3.73
C SER A 61 1.98 4.99 2.90
N GLN A 62 1.29 5.41 1.84
CA GLN A 62 0.54 4.49 0.96
C GLN A 62 1.49 3.57 0.19
N LEU A 63 2.61 4.10 -0.32
CA LEU A 63 3.62 3.33 -1.03
C LEU A 63 4.27 2.28 -0.12
N ILE A 64 4.57 2.63 1.13
CA ILE A 64 5.14 1.72 2.12
C ILE A 64 4.19 0.55 2.42
N GLU A 65 2.90 0.81 2.62
CA GLU A 65 1.91 -0.24 2.85
C GLU A 65 1.81 -1.18 1.65
N LEU A 66 1.81 -0.65 0.43
CA LEU A 66 1.85 -1.45 -0.79
C LEU A 66 3.11 -2.34 -0.86
N CYS A 67 4.28 -1.78 -0.54
CA CYS A 67 5.53 -2.53 -0.51
C CYS A 67 5.48 -3.68 0.51
N ARG A 68 4.97 -3.42 1.72
CA ARG A 68 4.79 -4.42 2.78
C ARG A 68 3.87 -5.55 2.35
N ASP A 69 2.73 -5.23 1.75
CA ASP A 69 1.78 -6.21 1.24
C ASP A 69 2.42 -7.11 0.18
N ARG A 70 3.19 -6.53 -0.74
CA ARG A 70 3.89 -7.31 -1.79
C ARG A 70 4.94 -8.24 -1.20
N ILE A 71 5.75 -7.76 -0.25
CA ILE A 71 6.76 -8.59 0.43
C ILE A 71 6.07 -9.72 1.20
N GLY A 72 4.98 -9.43 1.91
CA GLY A 72 4.19 -10.43 2.63
C GLY A 72 3.66 -11.52 1.70
N ASN A 73 3.06 -11.13 0.57
CA ASN A 73 2.56 -12.06 -0.42
C ASN A 73 3.68 -12.90 -1.07
N ALA A 74 4.83 -12.30 -1.35
CA ALA A 74 5.99 -13.03 -1.87
C ALA A 74 6.49 -14.07 -0.86
N LYS A 75 6.58 -13.68 0.42
CA LYS A 75 6.98 -14.58 1.51
C LYS A 75 6.03 -15.78 1.63
N LEU A 76 4.72 -15.56 1.59
CA LEU A 76 3.72 -16.64 1.64
C LEU A 76 3.90 -17.64 0.49
N LYS A 77 4.09 -17.14 -0.74
CA LYS A 77 4.34 -18.00 -1.91
C LYS A 77 5.62 -18.81 -1.77
N ILE A 78 6.69 -18.21 -1.23
CA ILE A 78 7.95 -18.93 -0.95
C ILE A 78 7.71 -20.03 0.07
N GLU A 79 6.99 -19.74 1.16
CA GLU A 79 6.66 -20.73 2.19
C GLU A 79 5.83 -21.89 1.63
N GLU A 80 4.89 -21.64 0.71
CA GLU A 80 4.12 -22.69 0.03
C GLU A 80 5.01 -23.60 -0.82
N VAL A 81 5.92 -23.01 -1.62
CA VAL A 81 6.86 -23.78 -2.45
C VAL A 81 7.79 -24.63 -1.57
N VAL A 82 8.35 -24.05 -0.51
CA VAL A 82 9.25 -24.77 0.41
C VAL A 82 8.53 -25.91 1.11
N LYS A 83 7.26 -25.72 1.52
CA LYS A 83 6.45 -26.80 2.11
C LYS A 83 6.21 -27.94 1.12
N GLY A 84 5.96 -27.63 -0.16
CA GLY A 84 5.80 -28.64 -1.20
C GLY A 84 7.06 -29.48 -1.41
N LEU A 85 8.24 -28.86 -1.36
CA LEU A 85 9.52 -29.55 -1.50
C LEU A 85 9.91 -30.40 -0.29
N ALA A 86 9.41 -30.08 0.91
CA ALA A 86 9.70 -30.81 2.15
C ALA A 86 8.80 -32.04 2.37
N GLN A 87 7.80 -32.25 1.51
CA GLN A 87 6.84 -33.37 1.60
C GLN A 87 7.19 -34.55 0.67
N GLU A 88 8.32 -34.47 -0.04
CA GLU A 88 8.99 -35.58 -0.75
C GLU A 88 10.15 -36.13 0.09
#